data_AF-X1T097-F1
#
_entry.id   AF-X1T097-F1
#
_cell.length_a   1.000
_cell.length_b   1.000
_cell.length_c   1.000
_cell.angle_alpha   90.00
_cell.angle_beta   90.00
_cell.angle_gamma   90.00
#
_symmetry.space_group_name_H-M   'P 1'
#
loop_
_entity.id
_entity.type
_entity.pdbx_description
1 polymer ?
#
loop_
_entity_poly.entity_id
_entity_poly.type
_entity_poly.pdbx_seq_one_letter_code
_entity_poly.pdbx_strand_id
1 'polypeptide(L)'
;MNDPHVNALRYRFVLGKDVDYNNAAPLSVTTEVFELFVDGKTAVFKMKGHYSTDNEAKAVVERYLRAWDILIGLEQDPEDFRLVFDHADIIDRSPDTNDRNVLNLRAHVSAHGVVSDNVSLHVSRGKYPSFPQNFSASPDAETMYLRYKSYRQNSVDICIFEDIVRKQNNCINTDPEQLNQPRN
;
A
#
# COMPACT_ATOMS: atom_id res chain seq x y z
N MET A 1 14.27 -24.81 -12.55
CA MET A 1 12.82 -25.04 -12.34
C MET A 1 12.18 -25.16 -13.70
N ASN A 2 11.38 -26.20 -13.92
CA ASN A 2 10.74 -26.46 -15.21
C ASN A 2 9.35 -25.80 -15.29
N ASP A 3 8.58 -25.84 -14.20
CA ASP A 3 7.26 -25.19 -14.08
C ASP A 3 7.21 -24.40 -12.76
N PRO A 4 7.88 -23.23 -12.68
CA PRO A 4 7.91 -22.43 -11.45
C PRO A 4 6.52 -21.88 -11.14
N HIS A 5 6.14 -21.94 -9.87
CA HIS A 5 4.85 -21.49 -9.38
C HIS A 5 4.97 -20.82 -8.02
N VAL A 6 4.50 -19.57 -7.93
CA VAL A 6 4.37 -18.87 -6.65
C VAL A 6 3.22 -19.50 -5.86
N ASN A 7 3.57 -20.24 -4.80
CA ASN A 7 2.61 -20.82 -3.87
C ASN A 7 2.11 -19.78 -2.86
N ALA A 8 3.00 -18.91 -2.37
CA ALA A 8 2.61 -17.84 -1.45
C ALA A 8 3.49 -16.60 -1.55
N LEU A 9 2.93 -15.43 -1.23
CA LEU A 9 3.68 -14.21 -0.95
C LEU A 9 3.64 -13.90 0.54
N ARG A 10 4.78 -13.52 1.11
CA ARG A 10 4.91 -13.14 2.50
C ARG A 10 5.22 -11.66 2.62
N TYR A 11 4.47 -11.02 3.49
CA TYR A 11 4.63 -9.63 3.85
C TYR A 11 4.81 -9.53 5.36
N ARG A 12 5.51 -8.48 5.78
CA ARG A 12 5.64 -8.11 7.19
C ARG A 12 4.91 -6.80 7.46
N PHE A 13 4.26 -6.72 8.60
CA PHE A 13 3.75 -5.45 9.11
C PHE A 13 4.90 -4.65 9.70
N VAL A 14 5.05 -3.43 9.19
CA VAL A 14 5.78 -2.37 9.84
C VAL A 14 4.75 -1.53 10.55
N LEU A 15 4.77 -1.60 11.88
CA LEU A 15 3.84 -0.88 12.73
C LEU A 15 4.49 0.42 13.20
N GLY A 16 3.65 1.42 13.47
CA GLY A 16 4.06 2.60 14.21
C GLY A 16 4.72 2.21 15.53
N LYS A 17 5.61 3.07 16.03
CA LYS A 17 6.47 2.78 17.19
C LYS A 17 5.67 2.26 18.41
N ASP A 18 4.44 2.74 18.55
CA ASP A 18 3.60 2.52 19.71
C ASP A 18 2.42 1.60 19.47
N VAL A 19 2.35 0.94 18.31
CA VAL A 19 1.23 0.09 17.94
C VAL A 19 1.65 -1.37 17.94
N ASP A 20 0.87 -2.22 18.60
CA ASP A 20 0.99 -3.67 18.50
C ASP A 20 -0.38 -4.34 18.28
N TYR A 21 -0.31 -5.58 17.81
CA TYR A 21 -1.45 -6.47 17.59
C TYR A 21 -1.28 -7.79 18.35
N ASN A 22 -0.54 -7.80 19.46
CA ASN A 22 -0.22 -9.03 20.20
C ASN A 22 -1.48 -9.69 20.80
N ASN A 23 -2.52 -8.90 21.04
CA ASN A 23 -3.81 -9.36 21.56
C ASN A 23 -4.84 -9.60 20.44
N ALA A 24 -4.48 -9.41 19.17
CA ALA A 24 -5.40 -9.61 18.06
C ALA A 24 -5.50 -11.10 17.71
N ALA A 25 -6.72 -11.59 17.54
CA ALA A 25 -6.93 -12.92 16.97
C ALA A 25 -6.43 -12.95 15.50
N PRO A 26 -5.86 -14.08 15.03
CA PRO A 26 -5.45 -14.22 13.65
C PRO A 26 -6.59 -13.91 12.67
N LEU A 27 -6.27 -13.17 11.60
CA LEU A 27 -7.22 -12.82 10.55
C LEU A 27 -7.05 -13.78 9.37
N SER A 28 -8.16 -14.37 8.92
CA SER A 28 -8.22 -15.24 7.74
C SER A 28 -9.27 -14.72 6.77
N VAL A 29 -8.89 -14.50 5.52
CA VAL A 29 -9.78 -14.01 4.46
C VAL A 29 -9.54 -14.81 3.19
N THR A 30 -10.62 -15.23 2.54
CA THR A 30 -10.56 -15.94 1.26
C THR A 30 -11.12 -15.02 0.18
N THR A 31 -10.34 -14.80 -0.88
CA THR A 31 -10.78 -14.13 -2.10
C THR A 31 -10.86 -15.13 -3.25
N GLU A 32 -11.30 -14.71 -4.42
CA GLU A 32 -11.24 -15.54 -5.63
C GLU A 32 -9.80 -15.85 -6.05
N VAL A 33 -8.83 -15.01 -5.66
CA VAL A 33 -7.48 -15.03 -6.21
C VAL A 33 -6.44 -15.58 -5.23
N PHE A 34 -6.66 -15.43 -3.93
CA PHE A 34 -5.77 -15.93 -2.87
C PHE A 34 -6.50 -16.16 -1.55
N GLU A 35 -5.82 -16.81 -0.62
CA GLU A 35 -6.17 -16.84 0.79
C GLU A 35 -5.16 -15.99 1.58
N LEU A 36 -5.66 -15.03 2.35
CA LEU A 36 -4.88 -14.21 3.26
C LEU A 36 -4.96 -14.81 4.67
N PHE A 37 -3.81 -15.04 5.27
CA PHE A 37 -3.67 -15.32 6.69
C PHE A 37 -2.74 -14.30 7.34
N VAL A 38 -3.18 -13.74 8.47
CA VAL A 38 -2.46 -12.72 9.22
C VAL A 38 -2.34 -13.15 10.66
N ASP A 39 -1.12 -13.16 11.17
CA ASP A 39 -0.81 -13.47 12.57
C ASP A 39 0.46 -12.71 13.01
N GLY A 40 0.38 -12.08 14.18
CA GLY A 40 1.37 -11.13 14.68
C GLY A 40 1.74 -10.05 13.65
N LYS A 41 2.99 -10.08 13.19
CA LYS A 41 3.56 -9.14 12.21
C LYS A 41 3.70 -9.73 10.81
N THR A 42 3.05 -10.86 10.52
CA THR A 42 3.21 -11.57 9.25
C THR A 42 1.86 -11.69 8.54
N ALA A 43 1.86 -11.39 7.25
CA ALA A 43 0.76 -11.64 6.34
C ALA A 43 1.23 -12.62 5.26
N VAL A 44 0.44 -13.67 5.04
CA VAL A 44 0.71 -14.72 4.04
C VAL A 44 -0.44 -14.74 3.06
N PHE A 45 -0.13 -14.52 1.79
CA PHE A 45 -1.07 -14.58 0.67
C PHE A 45 -0.81 -15.87 -0.10
N LYS A 46 -1.61 -16.91 0.11
CA LYS A 46 -1.53 -18.17 -0.65
C LYS A 46 -2.24 -18.01 -1.98
N MET A 47 -1.51 -18.13 -3.08
CA MET A 47 -2.03 -17.87 -4.42
C MET A 47 -2.89 -19.05 -4.90
N LYS A 48 -4.07 -18.77 -5.48
CA LYS A 48 -4.93 -19.81 -6.08
C LYS A 48 -4.65 -20.02 -7.57
N GLY A 49 -4.29 -18.94 -8.28
CA GLY A 49 -3.90 -18.96 -9.69
C GLY A 49 -2.41 -19.29 -9.87
N HIS A 50 -2.04 -19.74 -11.07
CA HIS A 50 -0.63 -19.96 -11.41
C HIS A 50 0.06 -18.64 -11.78
N TYR A 51 1.15 -18.34 -11.09
CA TYR A 51 2.07 -17.24 -11.37
C TYR A 51 3.48 -17.80 -11.41
N SER A 52 4.22 -17.47 -12.46
CA SER A 52 5.54 -18.02 -12.70
C SER A 52 6.65 -17.26 -11.98
N THR A 53 6.36 -16.01 -11.59
CA THR A 53 7.29 -15.11 -10.90
C THR A 53 6.62 -14.39 -9.72
N ASP A 54 7.45 -13.94 -8.78
CA ASP A 54 7.01 -13.12 -7.65
C ASP A 54 6.38 -11.80 -8.10
N ASN A 55 6.92 -11.14 -9.12
CA ASN A 55 6.38 -9.89 -9.65
C ASN A 55 4.96 -10.04 -10.22
N GLU A 56 4.67 -11.13 -10.94
CA GLU A 56 3.33 -11.43 -11.45
C GLU A 56 2.34 -11.61 -10.30
N ALA A 57 2.71 -12.41 -9.29
CA ALA A 57 1.86 -12.64 -8.13
C ALA A 57 1.67 -11.36 -7.29
N LYS A 58 2.73 -10.56 -7.12
CA LYS A 58 2.69 -9.29 -6.38
C LYS A 58 1.77 -8.29 -7.04
N ALA A 59 1.84 -8.13 -8.37
CA ALA A 59 0.99 -7.20 -9.11
C ALA A 59 -0.52 -7.46 -8.88
N VAL A 60 -0.88 -8.71 -8.62
CA VAL A 60 -2.24 -9.11 -8.27
C VAL A 60 -2.59 -8.74 -6.83
N VAL A 61 -1.74 -9.11 -5.87
CA VAL A 61 -1.96 -8.83 -4.44
C VAL A 61 -1.92 -7.32 -4.15
N GLU A 62 -1.05 -6.57 -4.81
CA GLU A 62 -0.87 -5.13 -4.61
C GLU A 62 -2.14 -4.31 -4.88
N ARG A 63 -3.03 -4.77 -5.77
CA ARG A 63 -4.33 -4.11 -6.00
C ARG A 63 -5.18 -4.07 -4.73
N TYR A 64 -5.17 -5.16 -3.97
CA TYR A 64 -5.86 -5.26 -2.70
C TYR A 64 -5.11 -4.52 -1.60
N LEU A 65 -3.78 -4.58 -1.61
CA LEU A 65 -2.96 -3.88 -0.61
C LEU A 65 -3.13 -2.36 -0.70
N ARG A 66 -3.21 -1.78 -1.89
CA ARG A 66 -3.46 -0.34 -2.05
C ARG A 66 -4.83 0.05 -1.48
N ALA A 67 -5.86 -0.75 -1.76
CA ALA A 67 -7.19 -0.56 -1.19
C ALA A 67 -7.15 -0.66 0.35
N TRP A 68 -6.42 -1.63 0.88
CA TRP A 68 -6.29 -1.84 2.32
C TRP A 68 -5.52 -0.69 3.00
N ASP A 69 -4.42 -0.24 2.41
CA ASP A 69 -3.61 0.89 2.89
C ASP A 69 -4.45 2.17 3.03
N ILE A 70 -5.28 2.46 2.04
CA ILE A 70 -6.19 3.62 2.08
C ILE A 70 -7.17 3.49 3.26
N LEU A 71 -7.88 2.35 3.38
CA LEU A 71 -8.87 2.17 4.44
C LEU A 71 -8.23 2.28 5.83
N ILE A 72 -7.06 1.65 6.00
CA ILE A 72 -6.35 1.69 7.28
C ILE A 72 -5.92 3.11 7.62
N GLY A 73 -5.31 3.84 6.69
CA GLY A 73 -4.86 5.20 6.97
C GLY A 73 -6.00 6.21 7.13
N LEU A 74 -7.22 5.90 6.67
CA LEU A 74 -8.40 6.70 6.97
C LEU A 74 -8.97 6.40 8.38
N GLU A 75 -8.94 5.14 8.82
CA GLU A 75 -9.42 4.72 10.15
C GLU A 75 -8.39 4.96 11.27
N GLN A 76 -7.11 4.99 10.92
CA GLN A 76 -5.96 5.08 11.81
C GLN A 76 -5.02 6.20 11.34
N ASP A 77 -3.77 6.23 11.82
CA ASP A 77 -2.76 7.09 11.22
C ASP A 77 -2.12 6.40 9.99
N PRO A 78 -1.91 7.12 8.87
CA PRO A 78 -1.25 6.56 7.68
C PRO A 78 0.15 5.94 7.93
N GLU A 79 0.82 6.32 9.02
CA GLU A 79 2.14 5.80 9.37
C GLU A 79 2.09 4.61 10.35
N ASP A 80 0.93 4.32 10.94
CA ASP A 80 0.82 3.32 12.01
C ASP A 80 0.86 1.88 11.49
N PHE A 81 0.64 1.68 10.19
CA PHE A 81 0.50 0.33 9.63
C PHE A 81 0.89 0.30 8.16
N ARG A 82 1.94 -0.47 7.84
CA ARG A 82 2.41 -0.68 6.47
C ARG A 82 2.72 -2.15 6.22
N LEU A 83 2.35 -2.65 5.05
CA LEU A 83 2.81 -3.96 4.58
C LEU A 83 4.05 -3.78 3.72
N VAL A 84 5.12 -4.49 4.10
CA VAL A 84 6.35 -4.55 3.33
C VAL A 84 6.54 -5.97 2.82
N PHE A 85 6.76 -6.11 1.51
CA PHE A 85 7.06 -7.41 0.91
C PHE A 85 8.33 -7.98 1.51
N ASP A 86 8.31 -9.26 1.85
CA ASP A 86 9.43 -9.96 2.47
C ASP A 86 10.06 -10.98 1.50
N HIS A 87 9.27 -11.96 1.07
CA HIS A 87 9.68 -12.95 0.07
C HIS A 87 8.48 -13.67 -0.56
N ALA A 88 8.75 -14.41 -1.63
CA ALA A 88 7.81 -15.34 -2.25
C ALA A 88 8.26 -16.79 -1.99
N ASP A 89 7.29 -17.66 -1.71
CA ASP A 89 7.47 -19.11 -1.66
C ASP A 89 7.19 -19.66 -3.07
N ILE A 90 8.24 -20.00 -3.82
CA ILE A 90 8.15 -20.50 -5.20
C ILE A 90 8.48 -21.99 -5.23
N ILE A 91 7.61 -22.79 -5.85
CA ILE A 91 7.78 -24.24 -6.02
C ILE A 91 7.90 -24.59 -7.50
N ASP A 92 8.59 -25.68 -7.82
CA ASP A 92 8.55 -26.30 -9.16
C ASP A 92 7.41 -27.32 -9.19
N ARG A 93 6.44 -27.14 -10.08
CA ARG A 93 5.31 -28.05 -10.27
C ARG A 93 5.64 -29.24 -11.18
N SER A 94 6.73 -29.17 -11.93
CA SER A 94 7.17 -30.24 -12.84
C SER A 94 8.67 -30.54 -12.66
N PRO A 95 9.11 -30.90 -11.44
CA PRO A 95 10.51 -31.17 -11.17
C PRO A 95 11.02 -32.31 -12.06
N ASP A 96 12.24 -32.17 -12.59
CA ASP A 96 12.84 -33.24 -13.37
C ASP A 96 13.09 -34.46 -12.47
N THR A 97 12.59 -35.63 -12.88
CA THR A 97 12.60 -36.84 -12.04
C THR A 97 14.00 -37.37 -11.72
N ASN A 98 15.02 -36.92 -12.44
CA ASN A 98 16.44 -37.24 -12.17
C ASN A 98 17.07 -36.35 -11.09
N ASP A 99 16.47 -35.21 -10.76
CA ASP A 99 16.97 -34.31 -9.72
C ASP A 99 16.14 -34.45 -8.43
N ARG A 100 16.64 -35.23 -7.48
CA ARG A 100 16.01 -35.42 -6.15
C ARG A 100 16.14 -34.20 -5.21
N ASN A 101 16.31 -33.00 -5.76
CA ASN A 101 16.50 -31.77 -5.00
C ASN A 101 15.33 -30.82 -5.27
N VAL A 102 14.33 -30.85 -4.38
CA VAL A 102 13.31 -29.80 -4.30
C VAL A 102 14.02 -28.51 -3.91
N LEU A 103 14.35 -27.67 -4.89
CA LEU A 103 15.05 -26.41 -4.68
C LEU A 103 14.03 -25.35 -4.21
N ASN A 104 13.84 -25.21 -2.90
CA ASN A 104 13.08 -24.11 -2.32
C ASN A 104 13.93 -22.83 -2.43
N LEU A 105 13.73 -22.07 -3.51
CA LEU A 105 14.46 -20.81 -3.71
C LEU A 105 13.82 -19.71 -2.87
N ARG A 106 14.51 -19.31 -1.79
CA ARG A 106 14.10 -18.21 -0.92
C ARG A 106 14.85 -16.94 -1.32
N ALA A 107 14.19 -16.06 -2.07
CA ALA A 107 14.75 -14.75 -2.38
C ALA A 107 14.45 -13.79 -1.21
N HIS A 108 15.49 -13.27 -0.56
CA HIS A 108 15.37 -12.38 0.60
C HIS A 108 15.67 -10.94 0.15
N VAL A 109 14.72 -10.02 0.28
CA VAL A 109 14.96 -8.57 0.09
C VAL A 109 14.65 -7.88 1.41
N SER A 110 15.68 -7.44 2.13
CA SER A 110 15.54 -6.75 3.42
C SER A 110 15.77 -5.24 3.28
N ALA A 111 14.76 -4.43 3.58
CA ALA A 111 14.91 -3.00 3.80
C ALA A 111 15.15 -2.71 5.30
N HIS A 112 16.13 -1.84 5.61
CA HIS A 112 16.46 -1.42 6.98
C HIS A 112 15.63 -0.20 7.40
N GLY A 113 15.07 -0.24 8.62
CA GLY A 113 14.39 0.89 9.27
C GLY A 113 15.20 1.42 10.44
N VAL A 114 15.28 2.74 10.59
CA VAL A 114 15.95 3.44 11.70
C VAL A 114 14.97 3.56 12.87
N VAL A 115 15.41 3.20 14.09
CA VAL A 115 14.63 3.34 15.33
C VAL A 115 15.13 4.58 16.08
N SER A 116 14.22 5.46 16.49
CA SER A 116 14.50 6.63 17.34
C SER A 116 13.70 6.53 18.64
N ASP A 117 14.36 6.76 19.77
CA ASP A 117 13.74 6.66 21.09
C ASP A 117 13.12 7.97 21.59
N ASN A 118 11.85 7.87 21.98
CA ASN A 118 10.96 8.88 22.55
C ASN A 118 9.94 8.12 23.39
N VAL A 119 9.54 8.69 24.53
CA VAL A 119 8.50 8.14 25.42
C VAL A 119 7.15 8.36 24.77
N SER A 120 6.38 7.30 24.64
CA SER A 120 5.14 7.33 23.87
C SER A 120 4.12 6.33 24.43
N LEU A 121 2.85 6.65 24.19
CA LEU A 121 1.70 5.93 24.72
C LEU A 121 1.45 4.69 23.85
N HIS A 122 1.66 3.50 24.40
CA HIS A 122 1.49 2.23 23.72
C HIS A 122 0.01 1.88 23.51
N VAL A 123 -0.39 1.64 22.27
CA VAL A 123 -1.75 1.25 21.85
C VAL A 123 -1.74 -0.19 21.35
N SER A 124 -2.21 -1.11 22.21
CA SER A 124 -2.43 -2.50 21.81
C SER A 124 -3.82 -2.65 21.19
N ARG A 125 -3.87 -3.11 19.94
CA ARG A 125 -5.12 -3.31 19.19
C ARG A 125 -5.56 -4.77 19.28
N GLY A 126 -6.80 -5.00 19.70
CA GLY A 126 -7.38 -6.34 19.84
C GLY A 126 -7.90 -6.97 18.54
N LYS A 127 -7.79 -6.27 17.40
CA LYS A 127 -8.26 -6.76 16.10
C LYS A 127 -7.46 -6.13 14.97
N TYR A 128 -7.09 -6.94 13.97
CA TYR A 128 -6.53 -6.43 12.72
C TYR A 128 -7.53 -5.58 11.94
N PRO A 129 -7.07 -4.60 11.15
CA PRO A 129 -7.95 -3.87 10.24
C PRO A 129 -8.66 -4.82 9.28
N SER A 130 -9.92 -4.55 8.97
CA SER A 130 -10.68 -5.38 8.03
C SER A 130 -10.09 -5.32 6.63
N PHE A 131 -9.99 -6.47 5.98
CA PHE A 131 -9.55 -6.55 4.59
C PHE A 131 -10.62 -5.95 3.66
N PRO A 132 -10.25 -5.19 2.61
CA PRO A 132 -11.20 -4.58 1.70
C PRO A 132 -12.04 -5.64 0.96
N GLN A 133 -13.36 -5.53 1.08
CA GLN A 133 -14.31 -6.35 0.32
C GLN A 133 -15.08 -5.54 -0.73
N ASN A 134 -15.45 -4.30 -0.39
CA ASN A 134 -16.30 -3.42 -1.21
C ASN A 134 -15.61 -2.11 -1.60
N PHE A 135 -14.29 -2.04 -1.48
CA PHE A 135 -13.49 -0.85 -1.78
C PHE A 135 -12.42 -1.19 -2.81
N SER A 136 -12.25 -0.30 -3.78
CA SER A 136 -11.22 -0.39 -4.81
C SER A 136 -10.42 0.90 -4.83
N ALA A 137 -9.10 0.78 -4.85
CA ALA A 137 -8.18 1.90 -4.99
C ALA A 137 -8.18 2.38 -6.45
N SER A 138 -9.18 3.18 -6.82
CA SER A 138 -9.17 3.89 -8.10
C SER A 138 -8.07 4.96 -8.11
N PRO A 139 -7.60 5.42 -9.29
CA PRO A 139 -6.63 6.51 -9.36
C PRO A 139 -7.06 7.78 -8.62
N ASP A 140 -8.36 8.10 -8.64
CA ASP A 140 -8.92 9.24 -7.93
C ASP A 140 -8.90 9.01 -6.41
N ALA A 141 -9.27 7.81 -5.95
CA ALA A 141 -9.23 7.47 -4.52
C ALA A 141 -7.78 7.50 -3.98
N GLU A 142 -6.83 6.98 -4.73
CA GLU A 142 -5.39 7.05 -4.40
C GLU A 142 -4.92 8.51 -4.34
N THR A 143 -5.30 9.34 -5.32
CA THR A 143 -4.95 10.77 -5.36
C THR A 143 -5.50 11.51 -4.14
N MET A 144 -6.76 11.27 -3.79
CA MET A 144 -7.39 11.88 -2.62
C MET A 144 -6.74 11.43 -1.31
N TYR A 145 -6.38 10.15 -1.21
CA TYR A 145 -5.68 9.62 -0.05
C TYR A 145 -4.26 10.21 0.07
N LEU A 146 -3.52 10.39 -1.03
CA LEU A 146 -2.23 11.07 -1.01
C LEU A 146 -2.35 12.50 -0.47
N ARG A 147 -3.36 13.25 -0.90
CA ARG A 147 -3.64 14.60 -0.37
C ARG A 147 -3.93 14.58 1.12
N TYR A 148 -4.75 13.62 1.56
CA TYR A 148 -5.04 13.42 2.99
C TYR A 148 -3.77 13.12 3.79
N LYS A 149 -2.88 12.23 3.30
CA LYS A 149 -1.59 11.96 3.92
C LYS A 149 -0.72 13.21 4.04
N SER A 150 -0.60 14.00 2.98
CA SER A 150 0.18 15.25 3.00
C SER A 150 -0.39 16.28 3.99
N TYR A 151 -1.71 16.37 4.12
CA TYR A 151 -2.37 17.20 5.13
C TYR A 151 -2.03 16.72 6.56
N ARG A 152 -2.12 15.41 6.81
CA ARG A 152 -1.81 14.81 8.13
C ARG A 152 -0.34 14.96 8.52
N GLN A 153 0.58 14.94 7.56
CA GLN A 153 2.03 15.08 7.76
C GLN A 153 2.52 16.54 7.79
N ASN A 154 1.61 17.52 7.93
CA ASN A 154 1.94 18.94 8.05
C ASN A 154 2.65 19.56 6.81
N SER A 155 2.34 19.09 5.60
CA SER A 155 2.94 19.64 4.36
C SER A 155 1.92 19.96 3.27
N VAL A 156 0.83 20.66 3.62
CA VAL A 156 0.16 21.55 2.65
C VAL A 156 -0.32 22.80 3.39
N ASP A 157 0.40 23.90 3.21
CA ASP A 157 -0.22 25.22 3.25
C ASP A 157 -1.39 25.19 2.28
N ILE A 158 -2.62 25.12 2.78
CA ILE A 158 -3.85 25.19 2.00
C ILE A 158 -3.88 26.46 1.13
N CYS A 159 -3.00 27.43 1.41
CA CYS A 159 -2.78 28.66 0.66
C CYS A 159 -2.35 28.47 -0.81
N ILE A 160 -1.74 27.35 -1.23
CA ILE A 160 -1.31 27.22 -2.64
C ILE A 160 -2.48 27.00 -3.61
N PHE A 161 -3.65 26.57 -3.13
CA PHE A 161 -4.84 26.44 -3.98
C PHE A 161 -5.57 27.78 -4.16
N GLU A 162 -5.63 28.63 -3.12
CA GLU A 162 -6.18 29.98 -3.29
C GLU A 162 -5.31 30.84 -4.19
N ASP A 163 -3.98 30.69 -4.17
CA ASP A 163 -3.08 31.44 -5.05
C ASP A 163 -3.14 31.01 -6.52
N ILE A 164 -3.35 29.72 -6.80
CA ILE A 164 -3.53 29.23 -8.18
C ILE A 164 -4.91 29.67 -8.72
N VAL A 165 -5.96 29.59 -7.90
CA VAL A 165 -7.31 30.03 -8.29
C VAL A 165 -7.39 31.57 -8.40
N ARG A 166 -6.71 32.33 -7.53
CA ARG A 166 -6.57 33.80 -7.68
C ARG A 166 -5.78 34.18 -8.90
N LYS A 167 -4.65 33.51 -9.20
CA LYS A 167 -3.86 33.81 -10.40
C LYS A 167 -4.61 33.50 -11.69
N GLN A 168 -5.39 32.43 -11.74
CA GLN A 168 -6.22 32.13 -12.92
C GLN A 168 -7.38 33.13 -13.09
N ASN A 169 -8.02 33.57 -12.00
CA ASN A 169 -9.10 34.55 -12.07
C ASN A 169 -8.63 35.98 -12.37
N ASN A 170 -7.38 36.34 -12.06
CA ASN A 170 -6.80 37.64 -12.43
C ASN A 170 -6.30 37.70 -13.88
N CYS A 171 -6.18 36.59 -14.60
CA CYS A 171 -5.78 36.57 -16.01
C CYS A 171 -6.96 36.64 -16.99
N ILE A 172 -8.21 36.62 -16.50
CA ILE A 172 -9.41 36.65 -17.35
C ILE A 172 -10.04 38.05 -17.43
N ASN A 173 -9.72 38.96 -16.51
CA ASN A 173 -10.15 40.36 -16.55
C ASN A 173 -9.09 41.25 -17.22
N THR A 174 -8.96 41.13 -18.54
CA THR A 174 -8.42 42.22 -19.36
C THR A 174 -9.57 42.71 -20.25
N ASP A 175 -10.15 43.85 -19.87
CA ASP A 175 -11.19 44.54 -20.63
C ASP A 175 -10.74 44.80 -22.08
N PRO A 176 -11.57 44.48 -23.10
CA PRO A 176 -11.28 44.82 -24.49
C PRO A 176 -11.55 46.30 -24.86
N GLU A 177 -11.68 47.22 -23.89
CA GLU A 177 -12.18 48.59 -24.12
C GLU A 177 -11.13 49.71 -24.06
N GLN A 178 -9.86 49.43 -24.37
CA GLN A 178 -8.78 50.45 -24.44
C GLN A 178 -8.19 50.62 -25.85
N LEU A 179 -9.01 50.50 -26.89
CA LEU A 179 -8.62 50.74 -28.28
C LEU A 179 -9.62 51.68 -28.98
N ASN A 180 -9.74 52.91 -28.49
CA ASN A 180 -10.18 54.06 -29.28
C ASN A 180 -9.97 55.39 -28.53
N GLN A 181 -8.80 55.99 -28.70
CA GLN A 181 -8.68 57.45 -28.60
C GLN A 181 -7.90 57.99 -29.81
N PRO A 182 -8.39 59.06 -30.47
CA PRO A 182 -7.77 59.62 -31.66
C PRO A 182 -6.51 60.41 -31.33
N ARG A 183 -5.49 60.29 -32.18
CA ARG A 183 -4.28 61.13 -32.14
C ARG A 183 -4.66 62.57 -32.53
N ASN A 184 -4.33 63.52 -31.65
CA ASN A 184 -4.07 64.91 -32.02
C ASN A 184 -2.57 65.11 -32.20
#